data_AF-B2UN76-F1
#
_entry.id   AF-B2UN76-F1
#
_cell.length_a   1.000
_cell.length_b   1.000
_cell.length_c   1.000
_cell.angle_alpha   90.00
_cell.angle_beta   90.00
_cell.angle_gamma   90.00
#
_symmetry.space_group_name_H-M   'P 1'
#
loop_
_entity.id
_entity.type
_entity.pdbx_description
1 polymer ?
#
loop_
_entity_poly.entity_id
_entity_poly.type
_entity_poly.pdbx_seq_one_letter_code
_entity_poly.pdbx_strand_id
1 'polypeptide(L)'
;MKKPVISGWVLSFGSEKALLQAVRVLVKEENLRWEVCAPYPCAAVRFANRHAGKAVGAGVRLWAAAGGVCGFLAVALWLYWTQFCADPLVTQGRVQGWDSWPAYVPPLFEGTLLGAGLLTAAGFLKGALLPQWHDWAFECDFFRTDEHGNGYFILLEGGSEGYAAVLAEALHPDACEYVHGKGGRA
;
A
#
# COMPACT_ATOMS: atom_id res chain seq x y z
N MET A 1 -16.34 -13.54 -5.96
CA MET A 1 -15.98 -12.51 -6.95
C MET A 1 -16.73 -11.25 -6.57
N LYS A 2 -16.07 -10.22 -6.01
CA LYS A 2 -16.77 -8.97 -5.65
C LYS A 2 -17.05 -8.22 -6.95
N LYS A 3 -18.23 -7.60 -7.05
CA LYS A 3 -18.62 -6.84 -8.24
C LYS A 3 -17.68 -5.62 -8.36
N PRO A 4 -17.13 -5.33 -9.55
CA PRO A 4 -16.41 -4.09 -9.77
C PRO A 4 -17.37 -2.95 -9.44
N VAL A 5 -16.88 -1.95 -8.72
CA VAL A 5 -17.62 -0.72 -8.46
C VAL A 5 -17.69 0.02 -9.80
N ILE A 6 -18.87 0.55 -10.12
CA ILE A 6 -19.22 1.08 -11.46
C ILE A 6 -19.46 2.60 -11.41
N SER A 7 -19.48 3.19 -10.21
CA SER A 7 -19.68 4.62 -10.01
C SER A 7 -19.41 5.02 -8.56
N GLY A 8 -19.12 6.30 -8.36
CA GLY A 8 -19.00 6.88 -7.03
C GLY A 8 -19.02 8.41 -7.04
N TRP A 9 -19.03 8.96 -5.84
CA TRP A 9 -18.95 10.38 -5.58
C TRP A 9 -17.54 10.76 -5.16
N VAL A 10 -17.02 11.86 -5.71
CA VAL A 10 -15.75 12.46 -5.31
C VAL A 10 -16.06 13.76 -4.58
N LEU A 11 -15.66 13.83 -3.31
CA LEU A 11 -15.86 15.00 -2.44
C LEU A 11 -14.53 15.72 -2.24
N SER A 12 -14.49 17.01 -2.53
CA SER A 12 -13.31 17.87 -2.33
C SER A 12 -13.44 18.71 -1.07
N PHE A 13 -12.34 18.84 -0.33
CA PHE A 13 -12.24 19.64 0.89
C PHE A 13 -11.06 20.61 0.84
N GLY A 14 -11.27 21.82 1.33
CA GLY A 14 -10.28 22.90 1.35
C GLY A 14 -9.34 22.85 2.56
N SER A 15 -9.61 22.00 3.55
CA SER A 15 -8.76 21.86 4.73
C SER A 15 -8.73 20.46 5.33
N GLU A 16 -7.60 20.10 5.95
CA GLU A 16 -7.44 18.85 6.70
C GLU A 16 -8.47 18.73 7.84
N LYS A 17 -8.86 19.84 8.47
CA LYS A 17 -9.83 19.84 9.58
C LYS A 17 -11.23 19.45 9.09
N ALA A 18 -11.66 20.00 7.96
CA ALA A 18 -12.93 19.65 7.33
C ALA A 18 -12.95 18.17 6.92
N LEU A 19 -11.86 17.71 6.29
CA LEU A 19 -11.67 16.31 5.93
C LEU A 19 -11.77 15.38 7.16
N LEU A 20 -11.08 15.71 8.25
CA LEU A 20 -11.11 14.90 9.48
C LEU A 20 -12.52 14.83 10.09
N GLN A 21 -13.27 15.93 10.05
CA GLN A 21 -14.65 15.96 10.53
C GLN A 21 -15.56 15.06 9.69
N ALA A 22 -15.44 15.15 8.35
CA ALA A 22 -16.16 14.29 7.42
C ALA A 22 -15.86 12.79 7.67
N VAL A 23 -14.58 12.44 7.81
CA VAL A 23 -14.16 11.05 8.10
C VAL A 23 -14.73 10.55 9.43
N ARG A 24 -14.86 11.39 10.47
CA ARG A 24 -15.47 10.98 11.74
C ARG A 24 -16.95 10.64 11.63
N VAL A 25 -17.65 11.26 10.69
CA VAL A 25 -19.04 10.92 10.38
C VAL A 25 -19.06 9.60 9.61
N LEU A 26 -18.24 9.48 8.56
CA LEU A 26 -18.16 8.28 7.73
C LEU A 26 -17.74 7.01 8.47
N VAL A 27 -16.90 7.13 9.49
CA VAL A 27 -16.49 6.00 10.35
C VAL A 27 -17.65 5.40 11.14
N LYS A 28 -18.76 6.12 11.31
CA LYS A 28 -19.98 5.57 11.93
C LYS A 28 -20.84 4.79 10.95
N GLU A 29 -20.57 4.91 9.66
CA GLU A 29 -21.32 4.27 8.59
C GLU A 29 -20.69 2.93 8.22
N GLU A 30 -21.38 1.83 8.50
CA GLU A 30 -20.82 0.47 8.30
C GLU A 30 -21.10 -0.10 6.89
N ASN A 31 -22.02 0.51 6.13
CA ASN A 31 -22.56 -0.08 4.90
C ASN A 31 -22.07 0.59 3.61
N LEU A 32 -21.08 1.48 3.71
CA LEU A 32 -20.51 2.21 2.57
C LEU A 32 -19.02 1.94 2.46
N ARG A 33 -18.56 1.81 1.21
CA ARG A 33 -17.14 1.75 0.91
C ARG A 33 -16.66 3.16 0.58
N TRP A 34 -15.60 3.56 1.26
CA TRP A 34 -15.04 4.88 1.08
C TRP A 34 -13.53 4.85 1.27
N GLU A 35 -12.85 5.78 0.60
CA GLU A 35 -11.40 5.95 0.67
C GLU A 35 -11.08 7.44 0.81
N VAL A 36 -10.00 7.75 1.53
CA VAL A 36 -9.55 9.12 1.76
C VAL A 36 -8.25 9.33 1.02
N CYS A 37 -8.23 10.30 0.12
CA CYS A 37 -7.06 10.68 -0.65
C CYS A 37 -6.53 12.02 -0.11
N ALA A 38 -5.26 12.05 0.24
CA ALA A 38 -4.57 13.27 0.67
C ALA A 38 -3.14 13.25 0.09
N PRO A 39 -2.53 14.43 -0.17
CA PRO A 39 -1.19 14.51 -0.75
C PRO A 39 -0.09 14.02 0.20
N TYR A 40 -0.37 13.97 1.50
CA TYR A 40 0.55 13.53 2.54
C TYR A 40 -0.19 12.71 3.62
N PRO A 41 0.53 11.93 4.45
CA PRO A 41 -0.08 11.15 5.53
C PRO A 41 -0.60 12.07 6.65
N CYS A 42 -1.87 12.44 6.57
CA CYS A 42 -2.54 13.35 7.50
C CYS A 42 -3.29 12.61 8.61
N ALA A 43 -3.80 13.34 9.61
CA ALA A 43 -4.53 12.74 10.73
C ALA A 43 -5.81 12.04 10.27
N ALA A 44 -6.49 12.57 9.24
CA ALA A 44 -7.70 11.98 8.68
C ALA A 44 -7.44 10.61 8.04
N VAL A 45 -6.38 10.49 7.21
CA VAL A 45 -5.97 9.23 6.59
C VAL A 45 -5.59 8.20 7.65
N ARG A 46 -4.85 8.60 8.68
CA ARG A 46 -4.49 7.71 9.79
C ARG A 46 -5.72 7.20 10.55
N PHE A 47 -6.71 8.07 10.76
CA PHE A 47 -7.95 7.71 11.44
C PHE A 47 -8.78 6.74 10.60
N ALA A 48 -8.93 7.03 9.30
CA ALA A 48 -9.58 6.15 8.33
C ALA A 48 -8.93 4.75 8.29
N ASN A 49 -7.61 4.70 8.13
CA ASN A 49 -6.85 3.44 8.08
C ASN A 49 -6.93 2.63 9.37
N ARG A 50 -7.07 3.28 10.53
CA ARG A 50 -7.26 2.58 11.81
C ARG A 50 -8.63 1.89 11.88
N HIS A 51 -9.66 2.52 11.31
CA HIS A 51 -11.02 1.98 11.29
C HIS A 51 -11.18 0.88 10.24
N ALA A 52 -10.58 1.03 9.05
CA ALA A 52 -10.61 0.03 7.96
C ALA A 52 -9.95 -1.32 8.31
N GLY A 53 -9.38 -1.45 9.52
CA GLY A 53 -8.75 -2.67 10.00
C GLY A 53 -7.30 -2.77 9.58
N LYS A 54 -6.47 -3.21 10.53
CA LYS A 54 -5.00 -3.32 10.47
C LYS A 54 -4.43 -4.32 9.42
N ALA A 55 -5.14 -4.60 8.33
CA ALA A 55 -4.79 -5.69 7.41
C ALA A 55 -3.56 -5.38 6.54
N VAL A 56 -3.33 -4.12 6.14
CA VAL A 56 -2.25 -3.79 5.21
C VAL A 56 -0.87 -3.83 5.89
N GLY A 57 -0.75 -3.27 7.10
CA GLY A 57 0.54 -3.22 7.82
C GLY A 57 1.02 -4.56 8.37
N ALA A 58 0.09 -5.45 8.75
CA ALA A 58 0.44 -6.79 9.23
C ALA A 58 0.93 -7.69 8.09
N GLY A 59 0.33 -7.56 6.90
CA GLY A 59 0.75 -8.30 5.70
C GLY A 59 2.18 -7.98 5.30
N VAL A 60 2.52 -6.70 5.15
CA VAL A 60 3.84 -6.26 4.66
C VAL A 60 4.99 -6.74 5.57
N ARG A 61 4.78 -6.78 6.88
CA ARG A 61 5.78 -7.31 7.83
C ARG A 61 6.06 -8.80 7.62
N LEU A 62 5.03 -9.59 7.30
CA LEU A 62 5.19 -11.01 7.00
C LEU A 62 5.98 -11.22 5.71
N TRP A 63 5.72 -10.39 4.68
CA TRP A 63 6.49 -10.39 3.44
C TRP A 63 7.97 -10.05 3.69
N ALA A 64 8.25 -9.06 4.54
CA ALA A 64 9.61 -8.71 4.94
C ALA A 64 10.34 -9.87 5.61
N ALA A 65 9.69 -10.53 6.58
CA ALA A 65 10.26 -11.67 7.29
C ALA A 65 10.51 -12.87 6.36
N ALA A 66 9.54 -13.21 5.51
CA ALA A 66 9.67 -14.26 4.51
C ALA A 66 10.82 -13.95 3.52
N GLY A 67 10.95 -12.69 3.13
CA GLY A 67 12.04 -12.23 2.28
C GLY A 67 13.42 -12.30 2.92
N GLY A 68 13.53 -11.93 4.20
CA GLY A 68 14.77 -12.08 4.94
C GLY A 68 15.22 -13.53 5.00
N VAL A 69 14.30 -14.46 5.31
CA VAL A 69 14.60 -15.90 5.35
C VAL A 69 14.98 -16.43 3.97
N CYS A 70 14.25 -16.04 2.92
CA CYS A 70 14.55 -16.47 1.55
C CYS A 70 15.92 -15.95 1.07
N GLY A 71 16.23 -14.68 1.31
CA GLY A 71 17.52 -14.08 0.97
C GLY A 71 18.69 -14.69 1.73
N PHE A 72 18.51 -14.93 3.04
CA PHE A 72 19.47 -15.65 3.86
C PHE A 72 19.75 -17.05 3.31
N LEU A 73 18.70 -17.83 3.03
CA LEU A 73 18.83 -19.19 2.52
C LEU A 73 19.49 -19.23 1.14
N ALA A 74 19.14 -18.30 0.25
CA ALA A 74 19.75 -18.20 -1.07
C ALA A 74 21.27 -17.99 -0.98
N VAL A 75 21.72 -17.06 -0.14
CA VAL A 75 23.16 -16.81 0.04
C VAL A 75 23.83 -17.94 0.81
N ALA A 76 23.19 -18.50 1.85
CA ALA A 76 23.74 -19.62 2.61
C ALA A 76 23.95 -20.87 1.72
N LEU A 77 22.97 -21.20 0.88
CA LEU A 77 23.07 -22.31 -0.08
C LEU A 77 24.13 -22.02 -1.15
N TRP A 78 24.24 -20.78 -1.62
CA TRP A 78 25.27 -20.38 -2.57
C TRP A 78 26.68 -20.48 -1.98
N LEU A 79 26.87 -20.01 -0.74
CA LEU A 79 28.13 -20.16 -0.01
C LEU A 79 28.44 -21.63 0.23
N TYR A 80 27.46 -22.42 0.67
CA TYR A 80 27.65 -23.86 0.84
C TYR A 80 28.09 -24.53 -0.46
N TRP A 81 27.40 -24.25 -1.56
CA TRP A 81 27.73 -24.78 -2.88
C TRP A 81 29.15 -24.41 -3.31
N THR A 82 29.52 -23.13 -3.21
CA THR A 82 30.83 -22.66 -3.68
C THR A 82 31.98 -23.10 -2.78
N GLN A 83 31.78 -23.16 -1.46
CA GLN A 83 32.85 -23.53 -0.53
C GLN A 83 33.03 -25.04 -0.37
N PHE A 84 32.00 -25.85 -0.60
CA PHE A 84 32.05 -27.30 -0.36
C PHE A 84 31.83 -28.19 -1.59
N CYS A 85 31.12 -27.72 -2.62
CA CYS A 85 30.71 -28.58 -3.75
C CYS A 85 31.39 -28.25 -5.09
N ALA A 86 31.50 -26.96 -5.44
CA ALA A 86 31.84 -26.54 -6.80
C ALA A 86 33.35 -26.46 -7.08
N ASP A 87 34.13 -25.81 -6.21
CA ASP A 87 35.59 -25.90 -6.21
C ASP A 87 36.18 -25.23 -4.95
N PRO A 88 36.79 -25.97 -4.02
CA PRO A 88 37.39 -25.38 -2.83
C PRO A 88 38.70 -24.62 -3.18
N LEU A 89 38.57 -23.35 -3.55
CA LEU A 89 39.70 -22.42 -3.72
C LEU A 89 40.33 -21.99 -2.38
N VAL A 90 41.57 -22.44 -2.15
CA VAL A 90 42.42 -21.88 -1.09
C VAL A 90 42.91 -20.50 -1.50
N THR A 91 42.27 -19.46 -0.99
CA THR A 91 42.65 -18.06 -1.23
C THR A 91 43.42 -17.50 -0.04
N GLN A 92 44.61 -16.94 -0.31
CA GLN A 92 45.47 -16.25 0.69
C GLN A 92 45.79 -17.05 1.97
N GLY A 93 45.88 -18.38 1.90
CA GLY A 93 46.19 -19.22 3.06
C GLY A 93 45.06 -19.31 4.09
N ARG A 94 43.88 -18.78 3.79
CA ARG A 94 42.69 -18.94 4.63
C ARG A 94 42.08 -20.31 4.34
N VAL A 95 41.90 -21.11 5.39
CA VAL A 95 41.35 -22.46 5.27
C VAL A 95 39.86 -22.36 4.95
N GLN A 96 39.43 -22.98 3.85
CA GLN A 96 38.00 -23.13 3.57
C GLN A 96 37.35 -24.09 4.55
N GLY A 97 36.09 -23.80 4.87
CA GLY A 97 35.33 -24.57 5.85
C GLY A 97 34.75 -23.67 6.93
N TRP A 98 34.37 -24.28 8.04
CA TRP A 98 33.69 -23.60 9.14
C TRP A 98 34.60 -22.65 9.94
N ASP A 99 35.92 -22.82 9.84
CA ASP A 99 36.90 -21.96 10.52
C ASP A 99 36.91 -20.53 9.97
N SER A 100 36.45 -20.34 8.72
CA SER A 100 36.31 -19.03 8.08
C SER A 100 34.91 -18.41 8.23
N TRP A 101 34.08 -18.90 9.15
CA TRP A 101 32.69 -18.42 9.32
C TRP A 101 32.52 -16.89 9.46
N PRO A 102 33.45 -16.10 10.05
CA PRO A 102 33.28 -14.66 10.14
C PRO A 102 33.24 -13.98 8.77
N ALA A 103 33.88 -14.57 7.75
CA ALA A 103 33.86 -14.05 6.38
C ALA A 103 32.49 -14.24 5.69
N TYR A 104 31.66 -15.17 6.18
CA TYR A 104 30.32 -15.43 5.64
C TYR A 104 29.26 -14.51 6.23
N VAL A 105 29.52 -13.87 7.37
CA VAL A 105 28.56 -12.99 8.04
C VAL A 105 28.15 -11.79 7.17
N PRO A 106 29.08 -11.01 6.57
CA PRO A 106 28.69 -9.89 5.71
C PRO A 106 27.80 -10.29 4.52
N PRO A 107 28.14 -11.29 3.68
CA PRO A 107 27.27 -11.65 2.56
C PRO A 107 25.91 -12.21 3.01
N LEU A 108 25.85 -12.98 4.11
CA LEU A 108 24.58 -13.46 4.65
C LEU A 108 23.69 -12.32 5.16
N PHE A 109 24.28 -11.32 5.82
CA PHE A 109 23.57 -10.13 6.28
C PHE A 109 23.01 -9.33 5.10
N GLU A 110 23.83 -9.05 4.09
CA GLU A 110 23.40 -8.33 2.89
C GLU A 110 22.32 -9.10 2.11
N GLY A 111 22.46 -10.43 1.98
CA GLY A 111 21.46 -11.29 1.36
C GLY A 111 20.11 -11.24 2.08
N THR A 112 20.14 -11.21 3.41
CA THR A 112 18.95 -11.08 4.25
C THR A 112 18.27 -9.72 4.03
N LEU A 113 19.04 -8.62 4.05
CA LEU A 113 18.51 -7.28 3.83
C LEU A 113 17.93 -7.12 2.42
N LEU A 114 18.63 -7.62 1.40
CA LEU A 114 18.17 -7.57 0.02
C LEU A 114 16.88 -8.36 -0.17
N GLY A 115 16.83 -9.60 0.33
CA GLY A 115 15.63 -10.44 0.25
C GLY A 115 14.45 -9.81 0.99
N ALA A 116 14.67 -9.28 2.19
CA ALA A 116 13.65 -8.57 2.96
C ALA A 116 13.15 -7.34 2.20
N GLY A 117 14.03 -6.50 1.65
CA GLY A 117 13.67 -5.30 0.91
C GLY A 117 12.82 -5.58 -0.32
N LEU A 118 13.24 -6.54 -1.16
CA LEU A 118 12.54 -6.90 -2.40
C LEU A 118 11.13 -7.44 -2.13
N LEU A 119 10.99 -8.37 -1.19
CA LEU A 119 9.68 -8.94 -0.85
C LEU A 119 8.80 -7.97 -0.07
N THR A 120 9.38 -7.06 0.73
CA THR A 120 8.64 -5.94 1.34
C THR A 120 8.04 -5.04 0.26
N ALA A 121 8.83 -4.65 -0.75
CA ALA A 121 8.35 -3.83 -1.85
C ALA A 121 7.25 -4.55 -2.64
N ALA A 122 7.43 -5.84 -2.97
CA ALA A 122 6.41 -6.65 -3.63
C ALA A 122 5.13 -6.78 -2.79
N GLY A 123 5.27 -7.01 -1.48
CA GLY A 123 4.17 -7.09 -0.54
C GLY A 123 3.40 -5.78 -0.41
N PHE A 124 4.11 -4.65 -0.43
CA PHE A 124 3.51 -3.31 -0.45
C PHE A 124 2.73 -3.08 -1.73
N LEU A 125 3.32 -3.34 -2.90
CA LEU A 125 2.64 -3.19 -4.19
C LEU A 125 1.36 -4.03 -4.23
N LYS A 126 1.44 -5.31 -3.84
CA LYS A 126 0.29 -6.20 -3.77
C LYS A 126 -0.76 -5.72 -2.76
N GLY A 127 -0.34 -5.24 -1.59
CA GLY A 127 -1.23 -4.74 -0.55
C GLY A 127 -1.94 -3.43 -0.92
N ALA A 128 -1.27 -2.58 -1.68
CA ALA A 128 -1.81 -1.35 -2.23
C ALA A 128 -2.60 -1.55 -3.54
N LEU A 129 -2.70 -2.79 -4.03
CA LEU A 129 -3.31 -3.15 -5.33
C LEU A 129 -2.63 -2.47 -6.54
N LEU A 130 -1.33 -2.21 -6.42
CA LEU A 130 -0.49 -1.77 -7.53
C LEU A 130 0.10 -2.99 -8.26
N PRO A 131 0.28 -2.95 -9.60
CA PRO A 131 0.07 -1.83 -10.50
C PRO A 131 -1.36 -1.75 -11.05
N GLN A 132 -2.14 -0.79 -10.57
CA GLN A 132 -3.42 -0.40 -11.16
C GLN A 132 -3.25 0.97 -11.82
N TRP A 133 -3.23 0.98 -13.15
CA TRP A 133 -2.98 2.18 -13.94
C TRP A 133 -4.21 3.08 -14.10
N HIS A 134 -5.40 2.50 -13.96
CA HIS A 134 -6.66 3.19 -14.13
C HIS A 134 -7.59 2.91 -12.95
N ASP A 135 -8.09 3.99 -12.37
CA ASP A 135 -9.13 4.01 -11.36
C ASP A 135 -10.20 5.01 -11.80
N TRP A 136 -11.46 4.73 -11.47
CA TRP A 136 -12.58 5.59 -11.83
C TRP A 136 -12.43 6.99 -11.21
N ALA A 137 -11.76 7.10 -10.05
CA ALA A 137 -11.50 8.37 -9.40
C ALA A 137 -10.69 9.35 -10.28
N PHE A 138 -9.87 8.86 -11.21
CA PHE A 138 -9.07 9.71 -12.10
C PHE A 138 -9.86 10.37 -13.23
N GLU A 139 -11.10 9.96 -13.47
CA GLU A 139 -11.97 10.59 -14.46
C GLU A 139 -12.60 11.90 -13.96
N CYS A 140 -12.58 12.13 -12.65
CA CYS A 140 -13.09 13.34 -12.01
C CYS A 140 -12.27 14.58 -12.39
N ASP A 141 -12.98 15.67 -12.68
CA ASP A 141 -12.36 16.94 -13.08
C ASP A 141 -11.53 17.54 -11.94
N PHE A 142 -11.87 17.28 -10.66
CA PHE A 142 -11.06 17.75 -9.52
C PHE A 142 -9.63 17.20 -9.48
N PHE A 143 -9.40 15.99 -10.02
CA PHE A 143 -8.04 15.43 -10.11
C PHE A 143 -7.26 15.97 -11.31
N ARG A 144 -7.97 16.42 -12.35
CA ARG A 144 -7.37 16.90 -13.62
C ARG A 144 -7.08 18.39 -13.59
N THR A 145 -7.83 19.15 -12.79
CA THR A 145 -7.78 20.61 -12.73
C THR A 145 -7.32 21.04 -11.34
N ASP A 146 -6.30 21.90 -11.28
CA ASP A 146 -5.75 22.47 -10.03
C ASP A 146 -6.73 23.45 -9.35
N GLU A 147 -7.95 23.58 -9.88
CA GLU A 147 -8.99 24.50 -9.43
C GLU A 147 -9.47 24.25 -8.00
N HIS A 148 -9.28 23.03 -7.47
CA HIS A 148 -9.61 22.65 -6.09
C HIS A 148 -8.35 22.30 -5.28
N GLY A 149 -7.23 22.97 -5.59
CA GLY A 149 -5.81 22.71 -5.28
C GLY A 149 -5.33 22.47 -3.84
N ASN A 150 -6.17 21.93 -2.95
CA ASN A 150 -5.75 21.49 -1.62
C ASN A 150 -5.49 19.97 -1.55
N GLY A 151 -5.92 19.20 -2.54
CA GLY A 151 -5.61 17.78 -2.69
C GLY A 151 -6.30 16.84 -1.69
N TYR A 152 -7.27 17.33 -0.91
CA TYR A 152 -8.01 16.52 0.06
C TYR A 152 -9.32 16.02 -0.53
N PHE A 153 -9.43 14.71 -0.71
CA PHE A 153 -10.60 14.10 -1.32
C PHE A 153 -11.12 12.92 -0.50
N ILE A 154 -12.42 12.71 -0.58
CA ILE A 154 -13.06 11.47 -0.15
C ILE A 154 -13.74 10.84 -1.37
N LEU A 155 -13.42 9.58 -1.63
CA LEU A 155 -14.06 8.74 -2.63
C LEU A 155 -15.14 7.93 -1.94
N LEU A 156 -16.39 8.07 -2.37
CA LEU A 156 -17.53 7.31 -1.88
C LEU A 156 -18.05 6.42 -2.99
N GLU A 157 -17.95 5.10 -2.82
CA GLU A 157 -18.48 4.15 -3.80
C GLU A 157 -20.01 4.07 -3.65
N GLY A 158 -20.75 4.31 -4.73
CA GLY A 158 -22.21 4.36 -4.68
C GLY A 158 -22.89 4.77 -5.99
N GLY A 159 -24.20 4.54 -6.06
CA GLY A 159 -25.02 5.02 -7.18
C GLY A 159 -25.32 6.52 -7.10
N SER A 160 -25.83 7.09 -8.19
CA SER A 160 -26.28 8.48 -8.27
C SER A 160 -27.48 8.76 -7.35
N GLU A 161 -28.32 7.75 -7.13
CA GLU A 161 -29.50 7.84 -6.29
C GLU A 161 -29.40 6.82 -5.16
N GLY A 162 -29.45 7.30 -3.90
CA GLY A 162 -29.41 6.43 -2.72
C GLY A 162 -28.68 7.07 -1.53
N TYR A 163 -28.38 6.22 -0.54
CA TYR A 163 -27.77 6.64 0.73
C TYR A 163 -26.43 7.38 0.54
N ALA A 164 -25.64 6.99 -0.46
CA ALA A 164 -24.36 7.61 -0.77
C ALA A 164 -24.51 9.08 -1.23
N ALA A 165 -25.54 9.40 -2.02
CA ALA A 165 -25.78 10.75 -2.51
C ALA A 165 -26.25 11.67 -1.36
N VAL A 166 -27.17 11.20 -0.53
CA VAL A 166 -27.62 11.92 0.67
C VAL A 166 -26.45 12.19 1.62
N LEU A 167 -25.58 11.20 1.80
CA LEU A 167 -24.41 11.35 2.66
C LEU A 167 -23.37 12.30 2.06
N ALA A 168 -23.17 12.26 0.74
CA ALA A 168 -22.28 13.19 0.04
C ALA A 168 -22.70 14.65 0.26
N GLU A 169 -24.00 14.95 0.18
CA GLU A 169 -24.54 16.28 0.49
C GLU A 169 -24.41 16.62 1.99
N ALA A 170 -24.68 15.68 2.88
CA ALA A 170 -24.63 15.88 4.32
C ALA A 170 -23.21 16.14 4.87
N LEU A 171 -22.17 15.75 4.14
CA LEU A 171 -20.77 15.95 4.53
C LEU A 171 -20.28 17.38 4.26
N HIS A 172 -21.11 18.25 3.65
CA HIS A 172 -20.79 19.64 3.30
C HIS A 172 -19.40 19.82 2.65
N PRO A 173 -19.14 19.13 1.52
CA PRO A 173 -17.90 19.32 0.78
C PRO A 173 -17.85 20.71 0.13
N ASP A 174 -16.65 21.20 -0.16
CA ASP A 174 -16.48 22.46 -0.90
C ASP A 174 -16.86 22.26 -2.38
N ALA A 175 -16.64 21.06 -2.91
CA ALA A 175 -17.14 20.64 -4.21
C ALA A 175 -17.41 19.13 -4.25
N CYS A 176 -18.38 18.72 -5.07
CA CYS A 176 -18.85 17.35 -5.17
C CYS A 176 -19.13 17.02 -6.64
N GLU A 177 -18.65 15.86 -7.10
CA GLU A 177 -18.84 15.38 -8.48
C GLU A 177 -19.22 13.90 -8.44
N TYR A 178 -20.20 13.53 -9.26
CA TYR A 178 -20.57 12.13 -9.47
C TYR A 178 -19.90 11.62 -10.73
N VAL A 179 -19.11 10.55 -10.60
CA VAL A 179 -18.37 9.95 -11.71
C VAL A 179 -18.94 8.57 -12.03
N HIS A 180 -19.24 8.37 -13.32
CA HIS A 180 -19.69 7.09 -13.85
C HIS A 180 -18.56 6.44 -14.65
N GLY A 181 -17.92 5.42 -14.07
CA GLY A 181 -16.72 4.80 -14.64
C GLY A 181 -16.56 3.33 -14.24
N LYS A 182 -16.06 2.50 -15.16
CA LYS A 182 -15.71 1.11 -14.85
C LYS A 182 -14.31 1.06 -14.23
N GLY A 183 -14.24 1.08 -12.91
CA GLY A 183 -12.99 0.94 -12.17
C GLY A 183 -13.29 0.75 -10.69
N GLY A 184 -12.51 -0.06 -9.98
CA GLY A 184 -12.68 -0.27 -8.55
C GLY A 184 -12.10 -1.60 -8.08
N ARG A 185 -11.75 -1.66 -6.79
CA ARG A 185 -11.09 -2.82 -6.17
C ARG A 185 -12.02 -4.05 -6.20
N ALA A 186 -11.64 -5.06 -6.98
CA ALA A 186 -12.28 -6.39 -7.01
C ALA A 186 -11.94 -7.25 -5.77
#